data_AF-A0A7X4L4Q8-F1
#
_entry.id   AF-A0A7X4L4Q8-F1
#
_cell.length_a   1.000
_cell.length_b   1.000
_cell.length_c   1.000
_cell.angle_alpha   90.00
_cell.angle_beta   90.00
_cell.angle_gamma   90.00
#
_symmetry.space_group_name_H-M   'P 1'
#
loop_
_entity.id
_entity.type
_entity.pdbx_description
1 polymer ?
#
loop_
_entity_poly.entity_id
_entity_poly.type
_entity_poly.pdbx_seq_one_letter_code
_entity_poly.pdbx_strand_id
1 'polypeptide(L)'
;MIGGDMITYRPDIQVLDATIRDGGLVNDFYFTDEFVKALYEANLKAGVDYMEFGYKASKEMFDVEKFGKWKFCDEEAIRSIVGENNTEMKISVMADVGRCDYKTDIIDRADSVIDMIRVATYINTMPAAIEMIEDAHAKGYETTCNIMAISKDQESEIDIALEMLGKSNVDGIYIVDSYGSLYPEQIQRLTQKYVAVGEKYGKKIGIHAHDNMKMAYANTVEAMRHGASMLDGTVSSMGRGAGNCAMELLLGFLRNPKYNLYHILKFIERYMVPLKEKGDAVWGYDVPYMLTGMLNQHPREAIDFIKQGKHEYADMYSYLLYRE
;
A
#
# COMPACT_ATOMS: atom_id res chain seq x y z
N MET A 1 10.25 -19.53 12.65
CA MET A 1 9.50 -19.35 11.38
C MET A 1 8.04 -19.65 11.57
N ILE A 2 7.21 -18.59 11.54
CA ILE A 2 5.78 -18.71 11.27
C ILE A 2 5.62 -18.93 9.75
N GLY A 3 6.00 -20.13 9.30
CA GLY A 3 5.82 -20.56 7.91
C GLY A 3 4.49 -21.27 7.75
N GLY A 4 3.81 -21.07 6.62
CA GLY A 4 2.55 -21.74 6.28
C GLY A 4 2.59 -22.32 4.86
N ASP A 5 1.71 -23.29 4.57
CA ASP A 5 1.48 -23.76 3.22
C ASP A 5 0.29 -23.03 2.56
N MET A 6 0.02 -23.29 1.28
CA MET A 6 -1.09 -22.67 0.54
C MET A 6 -2.44 -23.39 0.74
N ILE A 7 -2.48 -24.45 1.54
CA ILE A 7 -3.63 -25.36 1.66
C ILE A 7 -4.34 -25.15 3.01
N THR A 8 -3.59 -24.78 4.03
CA THR A 8 -4.06 -24.47 5.39
C THR A 8 -4.30 -22.96 5.54
N TYR A 9 -4.77 -22.54 6.71
CA TYR A 9 -4.90 -21.12 7.04
C TYR A 9 -3.89 -20.74 8.13
N ARG A 10 -3.46 -19.48 8.12
CA ARG A 10 -2.59 -18.90 9.14
C ARG A 10 -3.35 -17.85 9.96
N PRO A 11 -3.46 -18.02 11.30
CA PRO A 11 -4.27 -17.14 12.15
C PRO A 11 -3.65 -15.75 12.37
N ASP A 12 -2.35 -15.62 12.14
CA ASP A 12 -1.57 -14.40 12.33
C ASP A 12 -1.66 -13.41 11.15
N ILE A 13 -2.28 -13.83 10.04
CA ILE A 13 -2.43 -12.97 8.86
C ILE A 13 -3.41 -11.84 9.14
N GLN A 14 -2.95 -10.62 8.85
CA GLN A 14 -3.72 -9.39 8.86
C GLN A 14 -3.81 -8.83 7.45
N VAL A 15 -5.02 -8.52 6.99
CA VAL A 15 -5.23 -7.92 5.66
C VAL A 15 -5.45 -6.42 5.79
N LEU A 16 -4.75 -5.65 4.96
CA LEU A 16 -4.89 -4.19 4.88
C LEU A 16 -5.45 -3.80 3.51
N ASP A 17 -6.58 -3.08 3.51
CA ASP A 17 -7.12 -2.45 2.31
C ASP A 17 -6.52 -1.06 2.11
N ALA A 18 -5.89 -0.84 0.96
CA ALA A 18 -5.27 0.44 0.58
C ALA A 18 -6.03 1.15 -0.56
N THR A 19 -7.32 0.82 -0.78
CA THR A 19 -8.06 1.24 -1.96
C THR A 19 -8.17 2.77 -2.05
N ILE A 20 -8.39 3.46 -0.93
CA ILE A 20 -8.48 4.94 -0.93
C ILE A 20 -7.11 5.58 -1.07
N ARG A 21 -6.08 5.03 -0.41
CA ARG A 21 -4.74 5.62 -0.44
C ARG A 21 -4.06 5.45 -1.77
N ASP A 22 -3.92 4.21 -2.24
CA ASP A 22 -3.19 3.96 -3.48
C ASP A 22 -4.07 4.19 -4.72
N GLY A 23 -5.37 3.89 -4.63
CA GLY A 23 -6.35 4.28 -5.64
C GLY A 23 -6.50 5.79 -5.79
N GLY A 24 -6.21 6.56 -4.74
CA GLY A 24 -6.20 8.03 -4.80
C GLY A 24 -5.22 8.60 -5.81
N LEU A 25 -4.16 7.85 -6.14
CA LEU A 25 -3.19 8.23 -7.19
C LEU A 25 -3.78 8.13 -8.61
N VAL A 26 -4.94 7.50 -8.78
CA VAL A 26 -5.63 7.32 -10.07
C VAL A 26 -6.61 8.45 -10.34
N ASN A 27 -7.20 9.04 -9.29
CA ASN A 27 -8.28 10.03 -9.39
C ASN A 27 -8.01 11.30 -8.58
N ASP A 28 -6.74 11.61 -8.31
CA ASP A 28 -6.31 12.75 -7.50
C ASP A 28 -7.04 12.86 -6.14
N PHE A 29 -7.36 11.71 -5.54
CA PHE A 29 -8.02 11.57 -4.25
C PHE A 29 -9.47 12.09 -4.20
N TYR A 30 -10.15 12.28 -5.35
CA TYR A 30 -11.55 12.71 -5.42
C TYR A 30 -12.57 11.59 -5.21
N PHE A 31 -12.39 10.77 -4.16
CA PHE A 31 -13.44 9.84 -3.73
C PHE A 31 -14.53 10.58 -2.94
N THR A 32 -15.80 10.25 -3.21
CA THR A 32 -16.92 10.79 -2.43
C THR A 32 -16.98 10.16 -1.05
N ASP A 33 -17.57 10.87 -0.08
CA ASP A 33 -17.80 10.35 1.27
C ASP A 33 -18.64 9.08 1.26
N GLU A 34 -19.61 9.00 0.35
CA GLU A 34 -20.42 7.79 0.13
C GLU A 34 -19.55 6.60 -0.29
N PHE A 35 -18.64 6.77 -1.25
CA PHE A 35 -17.75 5.72 -1.72
C PHE A 35 -16.85 5.22 -0.58
N VAL A 36 -16.23 6.14 0.16
CA VAL A 36 -15.33 5.81 1.27
C VAL A 36 -16.10 5.14 2.41
N LYS A 37 -17.30 5.62 2.74
CA LYS A 37 -18.17 5.00 3.75
C LYS A 37 -18.61 3.60 3.35
N ALA A 38 -19.00 3.40 2.10
CA ALA A 38 -19.40 2.09 1.59
C ALA A 38 -18.24 1.09 1.61
N LEU A 39 -17.02 1.55 1.29
CA LEU A 39 -15.82 0.72 1.37
C LEU A 39 -15.50 0.35 2.82
N TYR A 40 -15.54 1.32 3.75
CA TYR A 40 -15.36 1.08 5.18
C TYR A 40 -16.33 0.02 5.72
N GLU A 41 -17.62 0.14 5.40
CA GLU A 41 -18.61 -0.86 5.82
C GLU A 41 -18.41 -2.23 5.16
N ALA A 42 -17.95 -2.26 3.92
CA ALA A 42 -17.64 -3.51 3.22
C ALA A 42 -16.44 -4.21 3.86
N ASN A 43 -15.36 -3.47 4.15
CA ASN A 43 -14.16 -3.97 4.81
C ASN A 43 -14.45 -4.51 6.22
N LEU A 44 -15.24 -3.78 7.02
CA LEU A 44 -15.70 -4.24 8.33
C LEU A 44 -16.41 -5.61 8.25
N LYS A 45 -17.40 -5.72 7.36
CA LYS A 45 -18.18 -6.95 7.20
C LYS A 45 -17.39 -8.07 6.53
N ALA A 46 -16.34 -7.73 5.79
CA ALA A 46 -15.40 -8.66 5.18
C ALA A 46 -14.32 -9.16 6.15
N GLY A 47 -14.24 -8.60 7.37
CA GLY A 47 -13.26 -9.00 8.38
C GLY A 47 -11.84 -8.48 8.11
N VAL A 48 -11.69 -7.44 7.28
CA VAL A 48 -10.40 -6.77 7.00
C VAL A 48 -9.84 -6.17 8.30
N ASP A 49 -8.53 -6.24 8.49
CA ASP A 49 -7.86 -5.81 9.73
C ASP A 49 -7.58 -4.32 9.77
N TYR A 50 -7.13 -3.77 8.64
CA TYR A 50 -6.78 -2.36 8.51
C TYR A 50 -7.42 -1.78 7.25
N MET A 51 -7.97 -0.58 7.36
CA MET A 51 -8.33 0.22 6.20
C MET A 51 -7.46 1.47 6.17
N GLU A 52 -6.67 1.59 5.12
CA GLU A 52 -5.82 2.73 4.88
C GLU A 52 -6.57 3.83 4.12
N PHE A 53 -6.79 4.93 4.84
CA PHE A 53 -7.13 6.22 4.28
C PHE A 53 -5.88 6.86 3.70
N GLY A 54 -6.04 7.88 2.85
CA GLY A 54 -4.96 8.40 2.00
C GLY A 54 -3.67 8.87 2.68
N TYR A 55 -3.34 10.15 2.52
CA TYR A 55 -2.05 10.67 2.97
C TYR A 55 -2.22 11.75 4.03
N LYS A 56 -1.21 11.92 4.87
CA LYS A 56 -0.97 13.14 5.67
C LYS A 56 -0.07 14.09 4.89
N ALA A 57 -0.43 14.41 3.65
CA ALA A 57 0.42 15.26 2.79
C ALA A 57 0.45 16.70 3.32
N SER A 58 1.60 17.37 3.21
CA SER A 58 1.76 18.77 3.59
C SER A 58 0.88 19.68 2.73
N LYS A 59 0.09 20.54 3.36
CA LYS A 59 -0.71 21.57 2.67
C LYS A 59 0.14 22.73 2.16
N GLU A 60 1.40 22.85 2.59
CA GLU A 60 2.36 23.81 2.05
C GLU A 60 3.00 23.31 0.74
N MET A 61 3.24 22.00 0.63
CA MET A 61 3.85 21.39 -0.55
C MET A 61 2.83 21.01 -1.63
N PHE A 62 1.57 20.75 -1.25
CA PHE A 62 0.52 20.31 -2.17
C PHE A 62 -0.65 21.30 -2.17
N ASP A 63 -1.03 21.73 -3.36
CA ASP A 63 -2.16 22.62 -3.61
C ASP A 63 -3.49 21.91 -3.27
N VAL A 64 -4.13 22.34 -2.18
CA VAL A 64 -5.35 21.72 -1.63
C VAL A 64 -6.51 21.73 -2.62
N GLU A 65 -6.55 22.70 -3.52
CA GLU A 65 -7.61 22.81 -4.53
C GLU A 65 -7.43 21.83 -5.70
N LYS A 66 -6.26 21.18 -5.80
CA LYS A 66 -5.96 20.20 -6.87
C LYS A 66 -6.18 18.75 -6.47
N PHE A 67 -6.38 18.48 -5.17
CA PHE A 67 -6.56 17.13 -4.66
C PHE A 67 -7.81 17.02 -3.79
N GLY A 68 -8.45 15.87 -3.83
CA GLY A 68 -9.52 15.57 -2.87
C GLY A 68 -8.98 15.44 -1.44
N LYS A 69 -9.88 15.62 -0.45
CA LYS A 69 -9.53 15.70 0.98
C LYS A 69 -8.77 14.48 1.52
N TRP A 70 -8.91 13.30 0.89
CA TRP A 70 -8.19 12.10 1.29
C TRP A 70 -6.68 12.18 1.02
N LYS A 71 -6.21 13.14 0.23
CA LYS A 71 -4.77 13.44 0.11
C LYS A 71 -4.16 13.99 1.40
N PHE A 72 -4.98 14.61 2.25
CA PHE A 72 -4.56 15.29 3.47
C PHE A 72 -5.05 14.58 4.73
N CYS A 73 -6.16 13.84 4.64
CA CYS A 73 -6.70 13.03 5.73
C CYS A 73 -6.78 13.80 7.05
N ASP A 74 -7.44 14.96 7.00
CA ASP A 74 -7.78 15.71 8.20
C ASP A 74 -8.62 14.83 9.13
N GLU A 75 -8.37 14.96 10.44
CA GLU A 75 -8.99 14.12 11.48
C GLU A 75 -10.52 14.12 11.38
N GLU A 76 -11.12 15.30 11.21
CA GLU A 76 -12.57 15.46 11.07
C GLU A 76 -13.12 14.75 9.83
N ALA A 77 -12.36 14.72 8.73
CA ALA A 77 -12.78 14.05 7.50
C ALA A 77 -12.87 12.54 7.70
N ILE A 78 -11.87 11.92 8.35
CA ILE A 78 -11.90 10.48 8.66
C ILE A 78 -13.02 10.20 9.67
N ARG A 79 -13.10 10.98 10.76
CA ARG A 79 -14.13 10.83 11.81
C ARG A 79 -15.55 10.95 11.27
N SER A 80 -15.78 11.79 10.25
CA SER A 80 -17.08 11.90 9.58
C SER A 80 -17.54 10.60 8.90
N ILE A 81 -16.59 9.76 8.49
CA ILE A 81 -16.87 8.45 7.89
C ILE A 81 -17.01 7.38 8.97
N VAL A 82 -16.05 7.28 9.89
CA VAL A 82 -15.92 6.12 10.80
C VAL A 82 -16.54 6.33 12.18
N GLY A 83 -16.97 7.56 12.51
CA GLY A 83 -17.31 7.94 13.88
C GLY A 83 -16.09 7.82 14.78
N GLU A 84 -16.26 7.32 16.00
CA GLU A 84 -15.15 7.01 16.92
C GLU A 84 -14.43 5.69 16.59
N ASN A 85 -14.80 5.01 15.50
CA ASN A 85 -14.30 3.70 15.10
C ASN A 85 -14.25 2.65 16.23
N ASN A 86 -15.36 2.49 16.98
CA ASN A 86 -15.50 1.46 18.02
C ASN A 86 -15.65 0.05 17.40
N THR A 87 -14.65 -0.40 16.66
CA THR A 87 -14.62 -1.68 15.92
C THR A 87 -13.24 -2.32 16.01
N GLU A 88 -13.13 -3.59 15.63
CA GLU A 88 -11.84 -4.30 15.57
C GLU A 88 -10.98 -3.89 14.36
N MET A 89 -11.58 -3.32 13.31
CA MET A 89 -10.83 -2.87 12.14
C MET A 89 -10.16 -1.54 12.44
N LYS A 90 -8.84 -1.51 12.26
CA LYS A 90 -8.00 -0.35 12.53
C LYS A 90 -7.94 0.59 11.34
N ILE A 91 -7.80 1.88 11.62
CA ILE A 91 -7.64 2.91 10.59
C ILE A 91 -6.16 3.24 10.45
N SER A 92 -5.67 3.32 9.22
CA SER A 92 -4.31 3.80 8.96
C SER A 92 -4.29 4.93 7.95
N VAL A 93 -3.20 5.70 7.97
CA VAL A 93 -2.87 6.69 6.94
C VAL A 93 -1.40 6.58 6.58
N MET A 94 -1.03 7.04 5.38
CA MET A 94 0.36 7.09 4.93
C MET A 94 0.97 8.48 5.14
N ALA A 95 2.22 8.51 5.62
CA ALA A 95 3.04 9.71 5.75
C ALA A 95 4.36 9.51 4.99
N ASP A 96 4.56 10.29 3.94
CA ASP A 96 5.75 10.22 3.08
C ASP A 96 6.87 11.08 3.67
N VAL A 97 8.05 10.49 3.87
CA VAL A 97 9.25 11.23 4.31
C VAL A 97 9.52 12.40 3.36
N GLY A 98 9.60 13.61 3.91
CA GLY A 98 9.83 14.85 3.17
C GLY A 98 8.63 15.39 2.41
N ARG A 99 7.41 14.85 2.63
CA ARG A 99 6.16 15.29 1.97
C ARG A 99 5.00 15.49 2.93
N CYS A 100 5.25 15.45 4.24
CA CYS A 100 4.27 15.64 5.30
C CYS A 100 4.84 16.54 6.41
N ASP A 101 3.96 17.26 7.09
CA ASP A 101 4.30 18.06 8.27
C ASP A 101 3.95 17.26 9.54
N TYR A 102 4.57 16.08 9.70
CA TYR A 102 4.17 15.07 10.69
C TYR A 102 4.16 15.56 12.15
N LYS A 103 4.99 16.56 12.49
CA LYS A 103 5.01 17.14 13.85
C LYS A 103 3.71 17.86 14.19
N THR A 104 3.02 18.42 13.19
CA THR A 104 1.77 19.17 13.35
C THR A 104 0.54 18.37 12.91
N ASP A 105 0.65 17.63 11.80
CA ASP A 105 -0.51 17.01 11.13
C ASP A 105 -0.88 15.64 11.71
N ILE A 106 0.05 15.05 12.49
CA ILE A 106 -0.17 13.84 13.28
C ILE A 106 -0.27 14.29 14.74
N ILE A 107 -1.50 14.42 15.22
CA ILE A 107 -1.85 14.77 16.62
C ILE A 107 -1.64 13.57 17.55
N ASP A 108 -1.84 13.72 18.86
CA ASP A 108 -1.76 12.59 19.80
C ASP A 108 -2.82 11.51 19.51
N ARG A 109 -2.45 10.23 19.61
CA ARG A 109 -3.36 9.11 19.33
C ARG A 109 -4.62 9.17 20.20
N ALA A 110 -4.52 9.65 21.43
CA ALA A 110 -5.64 9.77 22.36
C ALA A 110 -6.80 10.63 21.79
N ASP A 111 -6.49 11.56 20.89
CA ASP A 111 -7.45 12.46 20.26
C ASP A 111 -7.78 12.06 18.82
N SER A 112 -7.18 10.99 18.29
CA SER A 112 -7.35 10.56 16.89
C SER A 112 -8.14 9.25 16.75
N VAL A 113 -8.86 9.11 15.65
CA VAL A 113 -9.47 7.83 15.20
C VAL A 113 -8.50 6.95 14.41
N ILE A 114 -7.32 7.46 14.07
CA ILE A 114 -6.28 6.74 13.34
C ILE A 114 -5.52 5.84 14.31
N ASP A 115 -5.34 4.57 13.98
CA ASP A 115 -4.61 3.60 14.79
C ASP A 115 -3.14 3.46 14.39
N MET A 116 -2.86 3.58 13.09
CA MET A 116 -1.53 3.28 12.54
C MET A 116 -1.05 4.34 11.56
N ILE A 117 0.19 4.79 11.75
CA ILE A 117 0.90 5.65 10.80
C ILE A 117 1.86 4.80 9.97
N ARG A 118 1.66 4.78 8.66
CA ARG A 118 2.54 4.08 7.71
C ARG A 118 3.55 5.07 7.14
N VAL A 119 4.79 4.99 7.59
CA VAL A 119 5.87 5.87 7.14
C VAL A 119 6.49 5.31 5.86
N ALA A 120 6.29 6.00 4.74
CA ALA A 120 6.85 5.60 3.45
C ALA A 120 8.16 6.34 3.18
N THR A 121 9.21 5.60 2.83
CA THR A 121 10.56 6.15 2.67
C THR A 121 11.31 5.45 1.54
N TYR A 122 12.34 6.13 1.02
CA TYR A 122 13.42 5.47 0.28
C TYR A 122 14.55 5.10 1.24
N ILE A 123 15.40 4.14 0.88
CA ILE A 123 16.50 3.68 1.76
C ILE A 123 17.44 4.82 2.14
N ASN A 124 17.76 5.71 1.20
CA ASN A 124 18.67 6.85 1.45
C ASN A 124 18.14 7.87 2.48
N THR A 125 16.85 7.81 2.83
CA THR A 125 16.18 8.72 3.78
C THR A 125 15.77 8.01 5.07
N MET A 126 16.26 6.78 5.30
CA MET A 126 15.94 5.96 6.46
C MET A 126 16.13 6.65 7.83
N PRO A 127 17.17 7.46 8.08
CA PRO A 127 17.30 8.18 9.34
C PRO A 127 16.12 9.12 9.65
N ALA A 128 15.60 9.82 8.63
CA ALA A 128 14.44 10.70 8.78
C ALA A 128 13.15 9.90 8.97
N ALA A 129 13.02 8.75 8.29
CA ALA A 129 11.92 7.83 8.49
C ALA A 129 11.86 7.34 9.95
N ILE A 130 13.01 7.00 10.54
CA ILE A 130 13.10 6.59 11.95
C ILE A 130 12.68 7.74 12.87
N GLU A 131 13.11 8.98 12.64
CA GLU A 131 12.63 10.12 13.44
C GLU A 131 11.10 10.24 13.42
N MET A 132 10.48 10.07 12.23
CA MET A 132 9.02 10.10 12.09
C MET A 132 8.34 8.94 12.82
N ILE A 133 8.91 7.73 12.73
CA ILE A 133 8.41 6.55 13.43
C ILE A 133 8.47 6.76 14.95
N GLU A 134 9.59 7.25 15.47
CA GLU A 134 9.76 7.49 16.90
C GLU A 134 8.79 8.57 17.41
N ASP A 135 8.55 9.63 16.63
CA ASP A 135 7.55 10.66 16.96
C ASP A 135 6.13 10.09 17.00
N ALA A 136 5.72 9.35 15.97
CA ALA A 136 4.39 8.73 15.91
C ALA A 136 4.19 7.69 17.02
N HIS A 137 5.21 6.86 17.30
CA HIS A 137 5.14 5.88 18.38
C HIS A 137 5.07 6.56 19.76
N ALA A 138 5.81 7.66 19.98
CA ALA A 138 5.73 8.44 21.22
C ALA A 138 4.33 9.07 21.43
N LYS A 139 3.63 9.41 20.35
CA LYS A 139 2.23 9.88 20.35
C LYS A 139 1.21 8.75 20.54
N GLY A 140 1.66 7.48 20.56
CA GLY A 140 0.84 6.30 20.88
C GLY A 140 0.29 5.54 19.67
N TYR A 141 0.75 5.83 18.44
CA TYR A 141 0.33 5.10 17.25
C TYR A 141 1.07 3.77 17.06
N GLU A 142 0.41 2.80 16.43
CA GLU A 142 1.14 1.75 15.72
C GLU A 142 1.89 2.37 14.53
N THR A 143 3.06 1.83 14.22
CA THR A 143 3.92 2.37 13.17
C THR A 143 4.43 1.30 12.23
N THR A 144 4.43 1.61 10.94
CA THR A 144 5.10 0.77 9.94
C THR A 144 6.08 1.57 9.13
N CYS A 145 7.13 0.90 8.65
CA CYS A 145 8.04 1.44 7.64
C CYS A 145 7.81 0.74 6.30
N ASN A 146 7.44 1.51 5.28
CA ASN A 146 7.22 1.08 3.92
C ASN A 146 8.42 1.50 3.05
N ILE A 147 9.31 0.55 2.77
CA ILE A 147 10.55 0.82 2.01
C ILE A 147 10.25 0.78 0.52
N MET A 148 10.14 1.95 -0.10
CA MET A 148 9.77 2.13 -1.50
C MET A 148 10.93 1.82 -2.45
N ALA A 149 10.57 1.37 -3.66
CA ALA A 149 11.49 1.11 -4.78
C ALA A 149 12.63 0.14 -4.43
N ILE A 150 12.36 -0.84 -3.55
CA ILE A 150 13.33 -1.82 -3.05
C ILE A 150 14.04 -2.61 -4.18
N SER A 151 13.43 -2.68 -5.36
CA SER A 151 14.00 -3.30 -6.56
C SER A 151 15.19 -2.54 -7.16
N LYS A 152 15.48 -1.32 -6.69
CA LYS A 152 16.62 -0.50 -7.11
C LYS A 152 17.77 -0.48 -6.11
N ASP A 153 17.53 -0.94 -4.90
CA ASP A 153 18.51 -0.85 -3.82
C ASP A 153 19.45 -2.05 -3.83
N GLN A 154 20.68 -1.85 -3.35
CA GLN A 154 21.64 -2.94 -3.18
C GLN A 154 21.29 -3.77 -1.95
N GLU A 155 21.51 -5.09 -2.00
CA GLU A 155 21.19 -5.98 -0.87
C GLU A 155 21.86 -5.56 0.44
N SER A 156 23.10 -5.04 0.38
CA SER A 156 23.82 -4.54 1.55
C SER A 156 23.17 -3.30 2.17
N GLU A 157 22.60 -2.40 1.35
CA GLU A 157 21.88 -1.22 1.83
C GLU A 157 20.55 -1.60 2.47
N ILE A 158 19.87 -2.60 1.89
CA ILE A 158 18.66 -3.21 2.49
C ILE A 158 19.01 -3.79 3.86
N ASP A 159 20.08 -4.57 3.98
CA ASP A 159 20.48 -5.20 5.25
C ASP A 159 20.78 -4.15 6.34
N ILE A 160 21.44 -3.04 5.98
CA ILE A 160 21.69 -1.91 6.90
C ILE A 160 20.38 -1.26 7.33
N ALA A 161 19.50 -0.96 6.39
CA ALA A 161 18.21 -0.32 6.66
C ALA A 161 17.32 -1.19 7.57
N LEU A 162 17.26 -2.50 7.33
CA LEU A 162 16.52 -3.44 8.16
C LEU A 162 17.09 -3.53 9.58
N GLU A 163 18.41 -3.56 9.74
CA GLU A 163 19.05 -3.57 11.07
C GLU A 163 18.77 -2.27 11.84
N MET A 164 18.73 -1.12 11.17
CA MET A 164 18.32 0.16 11.78
C MET A 164 16.86 0.11 12.24
N LEU A 165 15.94 -0.35 11.38
CA LEU A 165 14.53 -0.48 11.71
C LEU A 165 14.28 -1.48 12.83
N GLY A 166 14.99 -2.61 12.83
CA GLY A 166 14.89 -3.61 13.90
C GLY A 166 15.20 -3.03 15.29
N LYS A 167 16.12 -2.06 15.37
CA LYS A 167 16.49 -1.37 16.62
C LYS A 167 15.56 -0.20 16.99
N SER A 168 14.71 0.25 16.07
CA SER A 168 13.73 1.32 16.30
C SER A 168 12.45 0.78 16.96
N ASN A 169 11.54 1.69 17.32
CA ASN A 169 10.22 1.34 17.85
C ASN A 169 9.18 0.96 16.78
N VAL A 170 9.56 0.83 15.51
CA VAL A 170 8.64 0.40 14.45
C VAL A 170 7.95 -0.93 14.79
N ASP A 171 6.65 -1.08 14.53
CA ASP A 171 5.92 -2.33 14.76
C ASP A 171 5.99 -3.28 13.56
N GLY A 172 5.93 -2.72 12.35
CA GLY A 172 5.92 -3.47 11.10
C GLY A 172 6.87 -2.93 10.02
N ILE A 173 7.49 -3.83 9.26
CA ILE A 173 8.37 -3.48 8.14
C ILE A 173 7.81 -4.08 6.85
N TYR A 174 7.55 -3.23 5.85
CA TYR A 174 6.95 -3.60 4.59
C TYR A 174 7.97 -3.69 3.46
N ILE A 175 7.91 -4.82 2.75
CA ILE A 175 8.47 -4.96 1.41
C ILE A 175 7.52 -4.25 0.45
N VAL A 176 8.00 -3.30 -0.34
CA VAL A 176 7.18 -2.55 -1.30
C VAL A 176 7.73 -2.72 -2.71
N ASP A 177 7.01 -3.46 -3.56
CA ASP A 177 7.33 -3.59 -4.99
C ASP A 177 6.77 -2.38 -5.78
N SER A 178 7.32 -1.19 -5.50
CA SER A 178 6.77 0.09 -6.00
C SER A 178 6.68 0.20 -7.53
N TYR A 179 7.53 -0.54 -8.25
CA TYR A 179 7.56 -0.55 -9.72
C TYR A 179 6.92 -1.80 -10.32
N GLY A 180 6.37 -2.71 -9.50
CA GLY A 180 5.73 -3.95 -9.97
C GLY A 180 6.69 -4.79 -10.81
N SER A 181 7.95 -4.86 -10.37
CA SER A 181 9.11 -5.34 -11.13
C SER A 181 9.76 -6.58 -10.52
N LEU A 182 9.30 -7.01 -9.34
CA LEU A 182 9.87 -8.15 -8.65
C LEU A 182 9.19 -9.46 -9.07
N TYR A 183 9.98 -10.50 -9.22
CA TYR A 183 9.51 -11.87 -9.43
C TYR A 183 9.39 -12.62 -8.09
N PRO A 184 8.57 -13.68 -8.01
CA PRO A 184 8.38 -14.49 -6.80
C PRO A 184 9.70 -14.96 -6.16
N GLU A 185 10.70 -15.35 -6.94
CA GLU A 185 12.01 -15.77 -6.43
C GLU A 185 12.75 -14.63 -5.73
N GLN A 186 12.60 -13.39 -6.20
CA GLN A 186 13.17 -12.21 -5.52
C GLN A 186 12.39 -11.89 -4.24
N ILE A 187 11.06 -11.98 -4.29
CA ILE A 187 10.20 -11.76 -3.13
C ILE A 187 10.47 -12.78 -2.03
N GLN A 188 10.67 -14.06 -2.38
CA GLN A 188 11.09 -15.09 -1.43
C GLN A 188 12.37 -14.67 -0.69
N ARG A 189 13.43 -14.31 -1.43
CA ARG A 189 14.72 -13.92 -0.86
C ARG A 189 14.60 -12.68 0.03
N LEU A 190 13.90 -11.65 -0.42
CA LEU A 190 13.64 -10.44 0.36
C LEU A 190 12.84 -10.75 1.63
N THR A 191 11.77 -11.55 1.51
CA THR A 191 10.94 -11.93 2.65
C THR A 191 11.74 -12.66 3.71
N GLN A 192 12.61 -13.59 3.34
CA GLN A 192 13.48 -14.30 4.29
C GLN A 192 14.40 -13.33 5.05
N LYS A 193 14.97 -12.32 4.39
CA LYS A 193 15.77 -11.27 5.05
C LYS A 193 14.93 -10.46 6.03
N TYR A 194 13.76 -10.00 5.61
CA TYR A 194 12.86 -9.20 6.43
C TYR A 194 12.38 -10.01 7.64
N VAL A 195 11.97 -11.27 7.45
CA VAL A 195 11.53 -12.17 8.51
C VAL A 195 12.65 -12.49 9.49
N ALA A 196 13.90 -12.67 9.05
CA ALA A 196 15.01 -12.86 9.96
C ALA A 196 15.20 -11.67 10.92
N VAL A 197 15.04 -10.44 10.42
CA VAL A 197 15.05 -9.22 11.24
C VAL A 197 13.81 -9.12 12.13
N GLY A 198 12.63 -9.45 11.59
CA GLY A 198 11.39 -9.50 12.33
C GLY A 198 11.44 -10.47 13.51
N GLU A 199 11.98 -11.67 13.33
CA GLU A 199 12.17 -12.66 14.39
C GLU A 199 13.23 -12.20 15.41
N LYS A 200 14.31 -11.57 14.95
CA LYS A 200 15.38 -11.06 15.82
C LYS A 200 14.92 -9.94 16.76
N TYR A 201 14.04 -9.05 16.28
CA TYR A 201 13.64 -7.83 16.99
C TYR A 201 12.15 -7.77 17.36
N GLY A 202 11.39 -8.82 17.08
CA GLY A 202 9.95 -8.87 17.35
C GLY A 202 9.11 -7.95 16.45
N LYS A 203 9.47 -7.80 15.17
CA LYS A 203 8.77 -6.93 14.21
C LYS A 203 7.87 -7.75 13.28
N LYS A 204 6.70 -7.20 12.92
CA LYS A 204 5.83 -7.78 11.89
C LYS A 204 6.38 -7.49 10.50
N ILE A 205 6.20 -8.42 9.57
CA ILE A 205 6.61 -8.22 8.17
C ILE A 205 5.38 -8.09 7.29
N GLY A 206 5.38 -7.05 6.46
CA GLY A 206 4.32 -6.77 5.50
C GLY A 206 4.78 -6.83 4.04
N ILE A 207 3.83 -6.95 3.13
CA ILE A 207 4.06 -6.92 1.68
C ILE A 207 3.04 -5.99 1.03
N HIS A 208 3.52 -5.13 0.13
CA HIS A 208 2.71 -4.31 -0.76
C HIS A 208 3.24 -4.47 -2.20
N ALA A 209 2.47 -5.14 -3.05
CA ALA A 209 2.89 -5.47 -4.41
C ALA A 209 2.05 -4.77 -5.48
N HIS A 210 2.71 -4.28 -6.54
CA HIS A 210 2.08 -3.70 -7.72
C HIS A 210 1.96 -4.68 -8.88
N ASP A 211 0.94 -4.50 -9.73
CA ASP A 211 0.50 -5.50 -10.72
C ASP A 211 1.01 -5.23 -12.14
N ASN A 212 2.08 -4.42 -12.29
CA ASN A 212 2.60 -3.99 -13.61
C ASN A 212 2.96 -5.18 -14.51
N MET A 213 3.51 -6.25 -13.93
CA MET A 213 3.80 -7.50 -14.63
C MET A 213 2.78 -8.63 -14.35
N LYS A 214 1.60 -8.32 -13.82
CA LYS A 214 0.60 -9.31 -13.35
C LYS A 214 1.07 -10.22 -12.21
N MET A 215 2.02 -9.75 -11.39
CA MET A 215 2.64 -10.53 -10.33
C MET A 215 2.22 -10.11 -8.91
N ALA A 216 1.34 -9.12 -8.73
CA ALA A 216 1.05 -8.59 -7.40
C ALA A 216 0.48 -9.66 -6.45
N TYR A 217 -0.49 -10.44 -6.94
CA TYR A 217 -1.07 -11.53 -6.18
C TYR A 217 -0.07 -12.66 -5.91
N ALA A 218 0.69 -13.08 -6.94
CA ALA A 218 1.69 -14.12 -6.81
C ALA A 218 2.77 -13.74 -5.77
N ASN A 219 3.26 -12.50 -5.84
CA ASN A 219 4.24 -11.95 -4.90
C ASN A 219 3.69 -11.84 -3.47
N THR A 220 2.43 -11.43 -3.32
CA THR A 220 1.76 -11.35 -2.01
C THR A 220 1.65 -12.74 -1.38
N VAL A 221 1.22 -13.75 -2.14
CA VAL A 221 1.14 -15.14 -1.67
C VAL A 221 2.52 -15.70 -1.35
N GLU A 222 3.53 -15.40 -2.17
CA GLU A 222 4.90 -15.89 -1.94
C GLU A 222 5.53 -15.28 -0.68
N ALA A 223 5.36 -13.97 -0.46
CA ALA A 223 5.77 -13.31 0.78
C ALA A 223 5.03 -13.89 1.99
N MET A 224 3.71 -14.09 1.86
CA MET A 224 2.91 -14.74 2.91
C MET A 224 3.49 -16.11 3.26
N ARG A 225 3.71 -16.99 2.29
CA ARG A 225 4.28 -18.34 2.55
C ARG A 225 5.61 -18.30 3.29
N HIS A 226 6.41 -17.26 3.06
CA HIS A 226 7.71 -17.08 3.68
C HIS A 226 7.70 -16.28 4.99
N GLY A 227 6.52 -15.98 5.55
CA GLY A 227 6.37 -15.46 6.91
C GLY A 227 5.91 -14.00 7.00
N ALA A 228 5.67 -13.32 5.86
CA ALA A 228 4.95 -12.05 5.89
C ALA A 228 3.54 -12.29 6.44
N SER A 229 3.10 -11.39 7.32
CA SER A 229 1.84 -11.52 8.07
C SER A 229 0.89 -10.36 7.81
N MET A 230 1.39 -9.23 7.30
CA MET A 230 0.54 -8.10 6.90
C MET A 230 0.47 -8.04 5.37
N LEU A 231 -0.71 -8.21 4.80
CA LEU A 231 -0.91 -8.34 3.36
C LEU A 231 -1.73 -7.15 2.86
N ASP A 232 -1.12 -6.27 2.07
CA ASP A 232 -1.84 -5.18 1.42
C ASP A 232 -2.58 -5.67 0.17
N GLY A 233 -3.79 -5.17 -0.03
CA GLY A 233 -4.52 -5.27 -1.27
C GLY A 233 -5.39 -4.05 -1.53
N THR A 234 -5.93 -3.95 -2.74
CA THR A 234 -6.96 -2.98 -3.09
C THR A 234 -8.09 -3.65 -3.85
N VAL A 235 -9.31 -3.15 -3.68
CA VAL A 235 -10.48 -3.70 -4.38
C VAL A 235 -10.31 -3.51 -5.88
N SER A 236 -10.55 -4.56 -6.68
CA SER A 236 -10.39 -4.52 -8.14
C SER A 236 -9.00 -4.08 -8.60
N SER A 237 -7.97 -4.34 -7.79
CA SER A 237 -6.59 -3.90 -8.04
C SER A 237 -6.44 -2.38 -8.21
N MET A 238 -7.33 -1.55 -7.66
CA MET A 238 -7.23 -0.11 -7.84
C MET A 238 -5.94 0.47 -7.24
N GLY A 239 -5.17 1.19 -8.06
CA GLY A 239 -3.97 1.87 -7.62
C GLY A 239 -3.12 2.36 -8.79
N ARG A 240 -1.99 3.00 -8.48
CA ARG A 240 -1.11 3.59 -9.50
C ARG A 240 -0.63 2.53 -10.50
N GLY A 241 -0.59 2.92 -11.78
CA GLY A 241 -0.10 2.06 -12.85
C GLY A 241 -1.09 0.93 -13.15
N ALA A 242 -0.58 -0.30 -13.19
CA ALA A 242 -1.44 -1.46 -13.39
C ALA A 242 -2.24 -1.88 -12.15
N GLY A 243 -2.01 -1.22 -11.01
CA GLY A 243 -2.73 -1.49 -9.76
C GLY A 243 -1.94 -2.32 -8.75
N ASN A 244 -2.67 -2.98 -7.84
CA ASN A 244 -2.11 -3.75 -6.71
C ASN A 244 -2.69 -5.17 -6.66
N CYS A 245 -2.33 -5.91 -5.61
CA CYS A 245 -2.96 -7.19 -5.29
C CYS A 245 -4.47 -7.01 -5.10
N ALA A 246 -5.29 -7.76 -5.84
CA ALA A 246 -6.74 -7.67 -5.77
C ALA A 246 -7.27 -8.22 -4.43
N MET A 247 -8.01 -7.41 -3.68
CA MET A 247 -8.63 -7.81 -2.41
C MET A 247 -9.56 -9.02 -2.57
N GLU A 248 -10.38 -9.02 -3.62
CA GLU A 248 -11.31 -10.12 -3.89
C GLU A 248 -10.61 -11.45 -4.13
N LEU A 249 -9.41 -11.41 -4.72
CA LEU A 249 -8.59 -12.60 -4.96
C LEU A 249 -7.90 -13.04 -3.67
N LEU A 250 -7.34 -12.08 -2.92
CA LEU A 250 -6.65 -12.34 -1.66
C LEU A 250 -7.59 -12.93 -0.60
N LEU A 251 -8.75 -12.30 -0.35
CA LEU A 251 -9.71 -12.77 0.66
C LEU A 251 -10.26 -14.16 0.30
N GLY A 252 -10.55 -14.41 -0.98
CA GLY A 252 -11.00 -15.72 -1.46
C GLY A 252 -9.93 -16.81 -1.29
N PHE A 253 -8.66 -16.44 -1.36
CA PHE A 253 -7.54 -17.36 -1.17
C PHE A 253 -7.26 -17.70 0.30
N LEU A 254 -7.39 -16.73 1.21
CA LEU A 254 -6.84 -16.84 2.57
C LEU A 254 -7.44 -17.92 3.48
N ARG A 255 -8.52 -18.63 3.08
CA ARG A 255 -9.21 -19.75 3.79
C ARG A 255 -9.58 -19.52 5.27
N ASN A 256 -9.20 -18.40 5.85
CA ASN A 256 -9.46 -18.03 7.22
C ASN A 256 -10.94 -17.66 7.34
N PRO A 257 -11.71 -18.33 8.21
CA PRO A 257 -13.15 -18.09 8.34
C PRO A 257 -13.49 -16.67 8.82
N LYS A 258 -12.50 -15.91 9.31
CA LYS A 258 -12.64 -14.48 9.61
C LYS A 258 -13.00 -13.66 8.37
N TYR A 259 -12.45 -14.00 7.21
CA TYR A 259 -12.62 -13.20 6.00
C TYR A 259 -13.87 -13.59 5.22
N ASN A 260 -14.65 -12.59 4.82
CA ASN A 260 -15.89 -12.79 4.09
C ASN A 260 -15.90 -11.99 2.77
N LEU A 261 -15.62 -12.70 1.69
CA LEU A 261 -15.53 -12.13 0.34
C LEU A 261 -16.84 -11.48 -0.16
N TYR A 262 -18.00 -11.92 0.32
CA TYR A 262 -19.31 -11.48 -0.19
C TYR A 262 -19.47 -9.95 -0.19
N HIS A 263 -19.02 -9.29 0.88
CA HIS A 263 -19.21 -7.85 1.04
C HIS A 263 -18.32 -7.04 0.10
N ILE A 264 -17.10 -7.51 -0.19
CA ILE A 264 -16.24 -6.91 -1.20
C ILE A 264 -16.82 -7.08 -2.60
N LEU A 265 -17.38 -8.26 -2.93
CA LEU A 265 -18.05 -8.46 -4.22
C LEU A 265 -19.25 -7.51 -4.39
N LYS A 266 -20.03 -7.28 -3.33
CA LYS A 266 -21.12 -6.29 -3.35
C LYS A 266 -20.64 -4.86 -3.53
N PHE A 267 -19.50 -4.50 -2.93
CA PHE A 267 -18.89 -3.21 -3.16
C PHE A 267 -18.42 -3.07 -4.62
N ILE A 268 -17.82 -4.12 -5.19
CA ILE A 268 -17.41 -4.15 -6.60
C ILE A 268 -18.60 -3.91 -7.54
N GLU A 269 -19.68 -4.67 -7.37
CA GLU A 269 -20.90 -4.55 -8.19
C GLU A 269 -21.46 -3.11 -8.18
N ARG A 270 -21.46 -2.46 -7.01
CA ARG A 270 -22.15 -1.18 -6.81
C ARG A 270 -21.30 0.05 -7.08
N TYR A 271 -20.00 -0.02 -6.83
CA TYR A 271 -19.12 1.15 -6.84
C TYR A 271 -17.98 1.01 -7.85
N MET A 272 -17.32 -0.15 -7.92
CA MET A 272 -16.14 -0.31 -8.79
C MET A 272 -16.51 -0.49 -10.26
N VAL A 273 -17.56 -1.26 -10.56
CA VAL A 273 -18.03 -1.44 -11.95
C VAL A 273 -18.49 -0.10 -12.54
N PRO A 274 -19.38 0.67 -11.89
CA PRO A 274 -19.76 1.99 -12.40
C PRO A 274 -18.58 2.98 -12.49
N LEU A 275 -17.63 2.94 -11.55
CA LEU A 275 -16.43 3.78 -11.59
C LEU A 275 -15.58 3.50 -12.84
N LYS A 276 -15.37 2.22 -13.18
CA LYS A 276 -14.66 1.82 -14.39
C LYS A 276 -15.42 2.21 -15.67
N GLU A 277 -16.73 2.02 -15.69
CA GLU A 277 -17.58 2.38 -16.82
C GLU A 277 -17.60 3.90 -17.08
N LYS A 278 -17.53 4.71 -16.02
CA LYS A 278 -17.45 6.17 -16.14
C LYS A 278 -16.17 6.64 -16.85
N GLY A 279 -15.06 5.93 -16.65
CA GLY A 279 -13.80 6.16 -17.35
C GLY A 279 -12.94 7.31 -16.81
N ASP A 280 -13.40 8.04 -15.78
CA ASP A 280 -12.64 9.15 -15.17
C ASP A 280 -11.43 8.69 -14.36
N ALA A 281 -11.39 7.41 -13.97
CA ALA A 281 -10.29 6.78 -13.25
C ALA A 281 -9.87 5.51 -13.99
N VAL A 282 -8.65 5.51 -14.52
CA VAL A 282 -8.14 4.39 -15.34
C VAL A 282 -6.95 3.74 -14.65
N TRP A 283 -7.10 2.45 -14.36
CA TRP A 283 -6.04 1.60 -13.84
C TRP A 283 -6.18 0.19 -14.43
N GLY A 284 -5.16 -0.62 -14.22
CA GLY A 284 -5.12 -1.99 -14.71
C GLY A 284 -4.02 -2.21 -15.73
N TYR A 285 -3.80 -3.48 -16.05
CA TYR A 285 -2.72 -3.87 -16.94
C TYR A 285 -2.86 -3.22 -18.31
N ASP A 286 -1.74 -2.70 -18.78
CA ASP A 286 -1.56 -2.16 -20.11
C ASP A 286 -0.09 -2.37 -20.54
N VAL A 287 0.18 -2.41 -21.84
CA VAL A 287 1.52 -2.62 -22.41
C VAL A 287 2.51 -1.58 -21.87
N PRO A 288 2.20 -0.27 -21.80
CA PRO A 288 3.12 0.71 -21.22
C PRO A 288 3.53 0.40 -19.77
N TYR A 289 2.61 -0.08 -18.94
CA TYR A 289 2.91 -0.47 -17.55
C TYR A 289 3.74 -1.75 -17.47
N MET A 290 3.47 -2.72 -18.35
CA MET A 290 4.31 -3.90 -18.49
C MET A 290 5.75 -3.50 -18.85
N LEU A 291 5.93 -2.57 -19.80
CA LEU A 291 7.27 -2.11 -20.22
C LEU A 291 8.03 -1.43 -19.09
N THR A 292 7.41 -0.51 -18.35
CA THR A 292 8.07 0.14 -17.20
C THR A 292 8.34 -0.84 -16.07
N GLY A 293 7.42 -1.78 -15.80
CA GLY A 293 7.61 -2.86 -14.83
C GLY A 293 8.79 -3.76 -15.20
N MET A 294 8.85 -4.25 -16.44
CA MET A 294 9.96 -5.10 -16.93
C MET A 294 11.32 -4.41 -16.88
N LEU A 295 11.35 -3.11 -17.18
CA LEU A 295 12.58 -2.31 -17.16
C LEU A 295 12.91 -1.75 -15.77
N ASN A 296 12.12 -2.11 -14.75
CA ASN A 296 12.28 -1.64 -13.37
C ASN A 296 12.31 -0.10 -13.31
N GLN A 297 11.31 0.58 -13.88
CA GLN A 297 11.24 2.03 -13.95
C GLN A 297 9.95 2.56 -13.32
N HIS A 298 9.98 3.79 -12.81
CA HIS A 298 8.78 4.44 -12.29
C HIS A 298 7.72 4.53 -13.41
N PRO A 299 6.42 4.26 -13.14
CA PRO A 299 5.38 4.19 -14.16
C PRO A 299 4.99 5.55 -14.79
N ARG A 300 5.74 6.63 -14.55
CA ARG A 300 5.37 7.99 -14.98
C ARG A 300 5.27 8.07 -16.50
N GLU A 301 6.28 7.57 -17.20
CA GLU A 301 6.28 7.53 -18.67
C GLU A 301 5.10 6.74 -19.23
N ALA A 302 4.76 5.62 -18.60
CA ALA A 302 3.62 4.81 -19.00
C ALA A 302 2.29 5.57 -18.82
N ILE A 303 2.12 6.25 -17.68
CA ILE A 303 0.95 7.09 -17.42
C ILE A 303 0.84 8.18 -18.49
N ASP A 304 1.93 8.89 -18.79
CA ASP A 304 1.92 9.99 -19.75
C ASP A 304 1.69 9.48 -21.19
N PHE A 305 2.23 8.30 -21.54
CA PHE A 305 2.01 7.65 -22.82
C PHE A 305 0.54 7.27 -23.03
N ILE A 306 -0.08 6.67 -22.01
CA ILE A 306 -1.51 6.29 -22.02
C ILE A 306 -2.41 7.53 -22.08
N LYS A 307 -2.12 8.57 -21.28
CA LYS A 307 -2.87 9.83 -21.29
C LYS A 307 -2.86 10.53 -22.65
N GLN A 308 -1.79 10.35 -23.42
CA GLN A 308 -1.66 10.87 -24.78
C GLN A 308 -2.35 10.01 -25.85
N GLY A 309 -2.94 8.87 -25.48
CA GLY A 309 -3.58 7.94 -26.41
C GLY A 309 -2.61 7.32 -27.41
N LYS A 310 -1.34 7.16 -27.03
CA LYS A 310 -0.30 6.60 -27.89
C LYS A 310 -0.34 5.08 -27.91
N HIS A 311 0.10 4.49 -29.03
CA HIS A 311 0.08 3.04 -29.25
C HIS A 311 1.37 2.51 -29.89
N GLU A 312 2.37 3.36 -30.09
CA GLU A 312 3.70 3.03 -30.63
C GLU A 312 4.58 2.33 -29.58
N TYR A 313 4.15 1.16 -29.10
CA TYR A 313 4.78 0.47 -27.98
C TYR A 313 6.25 0.08 -28.22
N ALA A 314 6.60 -0.24 -29.47
CA ALA A 314 7.99 -0.54 -29.84
C ALA A 314 8.90 0.70 -29.72
N ASP A 315 8.39 1.87 -30.08
CA ASP A 315 9.11 3.15 -29.95
C ASP A 315 9.22 3.56 -28.48
N MET A 316 8.16 3.35 -27.69
CA MET A 316 8.22 3.52 -26.24
C MET A 316 9.28 2.61 -25.62
N TYR A 317 9.29 1.32 -25.98
CA TYR A 317 10.28 0.37 -25.45
C TYR A 317 11.70 0.80 -25.79
N SER A 318 11.95 1.20 -27.04
CA SER A 318 13.24 1.73 -27.49
C SER A 318 13.62 2.99 -26.72
N TYR A 319 12.69 3.92 -26.53
CA TYR A 319 12.90 5.13 -25.73
C TYR A 319 13.26 4.82 -24.28
N LEU A 320 12.55 3.89 -23.63
CA LEU A 320 12.81 3.52 -22.24
C LEU A 320 14.17 2.82 -22.05
N LEU A 321 14.67 2.10 -23.06
CA LEU A 321 15.97 1.42 -23.04
C LEU A 321 17.15 2.37 -23.21
N TYR A 322 17.01 3.41 -24.05
CA TYR A 322 18.12 4.24 -24.50
C TYR A 322 18.08 5.69 -24.01
N ARG A 323 17.11 6.05 -23.18
CA ARG A 323 17.10 7.37 -22.52
C ARG A 323 18.22 7.42 -21.48
N GLU A 324 19.06 8.45 -21.58
CA GLU A 324 20.13 8.76 -20.62
C GLU A 324 19.59 9.17 -19.25
#